data_AF-A0A1I2WAB0-F1
#
_entry.id   AF-A0A1I2WAB0-F1
#
_cell.length_a   1.000
_cell.length_b   1.000
_cell.length_c   1.000
_cell.angle_alpha   90.00
_cell.angle_beta   90.00
_cell.angle_gamma   90.00
#
_symmetry.space_group_name_H-M   'P 1'
#
loop_
_entity.id
_entity.type
_entity.pdbx_description
1 polymer ?
#
loop_
_entity_poly.entity_id
_entity_poly.type
_entity_poly.pdbx_seq_one_letter_code
_entity_poly.pdbx_strand_id
1 'polypeptide(L)' 'MRFELYRDAGGEWRWRLRATNGNVLADSAEGYARREDCEHGIARVKESQTAAIVDMTLKIA' A
#
# COMPACT_ATOMS: atom_id res chain seq x y z
N MET A 1 -8.69 7.54 9.37
CA MET A 1 -7.89 6.67 8.49
C MET A 1 -7.36 7.51 7.32
N ARG A 2 -6.08 7.38 6.93
CA ARG A 2 -5.45 8.21 5.89
C ARG A 2 -4.29 7.50 5.19
N PHE A 3 -4.07 7.82 3.92
CA PHE A 3 -2.82 7.48 3.23
C PHE A 3 -1.76 8.54 3.54
N GLU A 4 -0.56 8.10 3.86
CA GLU A 4 0.62 8.92 4.08
C GLU A 4 1.62 8.60 2.97
N LEU A 5 1.91 9.59 2.12
CA LEU A 5 2.96 9.52 1.11
C LEU A 5 4.20 10.21 1.64
N TYR A 6 5.35 9.54 1.57
CA TYR A 6 6.60 10.04 2.12
C TYR A 6 7.80 9.53 1.32
N ARG A 7 8.96 10.12 1.55
CA ARG A 7 10.24 9.66 1.00
C ARG A 7 11.03 8.98 2.12
N ASP A 8 11.54 7.79 1.87
CA ASP A 8 12.33 7.05 2.86
C ASP A 8 13.81 7.49 2.86
N ALA A 9 14.62 6.92 3.74
CA ALA A 9 16.04 7.25 3.88
C ALA A 9 16.87 6.89 2.63
N GLY A 10 16.47 5.86 1.88
CA GLY A 10 17.04 5.49 0.58
C GLY A 10 16.65 6.43 -0.55
N GLY A 11 15.79 7.42 -0.29
CA GLY A 11 15.34 8.38 -1.29
C GLY A 11 14.25 7.86 -2.21
N GLU A 12 13.61 6.74 -1.87
CA GLU A 12 12.49 6.18 -2.61
C GLU A 12 11.17 6.73 -2.07
N TRP A 13 10.16 6.84 -2.92
CA TRP A 13 8.82 7.21 -2.54
C TRP A 13 8.07 5.99 -2.01
N ARG A 14 7.41 6.13 -0.86
CA ARG A 14 6.61 5.08 -0.24
C ARG A 14 5.29 5.64 0.23
N TRP A 15 4.31 4.74 0.38
CA TRP A 15 3.04 5.08 0.99
C TRP A 15 2.70 4.09 2.10
N ARG A 16 1.91 4.54 3.06
CA ARG A 16 1.28 3.67 4.07
C ARG A 16 -0.11 4.16 4.43
N LEU A 17 -0.99 3.24 4.78
CA LEU A 17 -2.35 3.51 5.24
C LEU A 17 -2.40 3.41 6.76
N ARG A 18 -2.69 4.52 7.45
CA ARG A 18 -2.90 4.53 8.90
C ARG A 18 -4.38 4.51 9.26
N ALA A 19 -4.73 3.62 10.18
CA ALA A 19 -5.99 3.65 10.90
C ALA A 19 -6.09 4.87 11.83
N THR A 20 -7.30 5.17 12.30
CA THR A 20 -7.55 6.29 13.23
C THR A 20 -6.86 6.08 14.58
N ASN A 21 -6.66 4.82 14.99
CA ASN A 21 -5.90 4.47 16.19
C ASN A 21 -4.37 4.59 16.03
N GLY A 22 -3.89 5.01 14.85
CA GLY A 22 -2.48 5.16 14.55
C GLY A 22 -1.80 3.93 13.98
N ASN A 23 -2.42 2.74 13.97
CA ASN A 23 -1.79 1.54 13.41
C ASN A 23 -1.68 1.60 11.89
N VAL A 24 -0.60 1.02 11.34
CA VAL A 24 -0.45 0.84 9.89
C VAL A 24 -1.24 -0.40 9.48
N LEU A 25 -2.11 -0.25 8.49
CA LEU A 25 -2.95 -1.33 7.96
C LEU A 25 -2.42 -1.91 6.65
N ALA A 26 -1.74 -1.08 5.85
CA ALA A 26 -1.13 -1.48 4.59
C ALA A 26 0.01 -0.50 4.25
N ASP A 27 0.97 -0.95 3.46
CA ASP A 27 2.06 -0.14 2.92
C ASP A 27 2.45 -0.62 1.51
N SER A 28 3.29 0.17 0.83
CA SER A 28 3.65 -0.07 -0.57
C SER A 28 4.48 -1.34 -0.83
N ALA A 29 4.96 -2.03 0.21
CA ALA A 29 5.93 -3.14 0.18
C ALA A 29 7.30 -2.74 -0.43
N GLU A 30 7.31 -2.08 -1.59
CA GLU A 30 8.47 -1.60 -2.33
C GLU A 30 8.52 -0.06 -2.37
N GLY A 31 9.71 0.47 -2.66
CA GLY A 31 9.93 1.89 -2.93
C GLY A 31 9.72 2.23 -4.40
N TYR A 32 9.18 3.42 -4.68
CA TYR A 32 9.01 3.93 -6.04
C TYR A 32 10.07 4.99 -6.35
N ALA A 33 10.60 4.98 -7.57
CA ALA A 33 11.57 6.00 -8.00
C ALA A 33 10.94 7.39 -8.17
N ARG A 34 9.66 7.47 -8.57
CA ARG A 34 8.93 8.74 -8.74
C ARG A 34 7.72 8.81 -7.82
N ARG A 35 7.38 10.04 -7.47
CA ARG A 35 6.21 10.36 -6.65
C ARG A 35 4.90 9.95 -7.33
N GLU A 36 4.80 10.21 -8.63
CA GLU A 36 3.60 9.91 -9.44
C GLU A 36 3.30 8.40 -9.47
N ASP A 37 4.32 7.56 -9.59
CA ASP A 37 4.17 6.10 -9.53
C ASP A 37 3.64 5.65 -8.16
N CYS A 38 4.11 6.29 -7.08
CA CYS A 38 3.64 6.05 -5.72
C CYS A 38 2.16 6.46 -5.55
N GLU A 39 1.78 7.62 -6.08
CA GLU A 39 0.39 8.11 -6.08
C GLU A 39 -0.53 7.19 -6.87
N HIS A 40 -0.06 6.65 -7.99
CA HIS A 40 -0.81 5.67 -8.78
C HIS A 40 -0.97 4.33 -8.03
N GLY A 41 0.04 3.91 -7.27
CA GLY A 41 -0.08 2.78 -6.33
C GLY A 41 -1.20 2.98 -5.31
N ILE A 42 -1.28 4.17 -4.71
CA ILE A 42 -2.37 4.53 -3.79
C ILE A 42 -3.73 4.49 -4.50
N ALA A 43 -3.83 5.01 -5.72
CA ALA A 43 -5.07 4.99 -6.49
C ALA A 43 -5.58 3.56 -6.72
N ARG A 44 -4.69 2.65 -7.13
CA ARG A 44 -5.03 1.23 -7.32
C ARG A 44 -5.55 0.56 -6.05
N VAL A 45 -4.95 0.87 -4.90
CA VAL A 45 -5.41 0.35 -3.59
C VAL A 45 -6.80 0.90 -3.25
N LYS A 46 -7.08 2.17 -3.56
CA LYS A 46 -8.41 2.76 -3.36
C LYS A 46 -9.48 2.15 -4.27
N GLU A 47 -9.11 1.69 -5.46
CA GLU A 47 -10.03 1.07 -6.43
C GLU A 47 -10.29 -0.41 -6.15
N SER A 48 -9.38 -1.09 -5.45
CA SER A 48 -9.46 -2.54 -5.20
C SER A 48 -10.44 -2.94 -4.07
N GLN A 49 -11.42 -2.09 -3.74
CA GLN A 49 -12.42 -2.33 -2.69
C GLN A 49 -13.22 -3.62 -2.87
N THR A 50 -13.38 -4.08 -4.12
CA THR A 50 -14.12 -5.32 -4.46
C THR A 50 -13.19 -6.49 -4.84
N ALA A 51 -11.87 -6.35 -4.66
CA ALA A 51 -10.92 -7.40 -5.03
C ALA A 51 -11.24 -8.69 -4.25
N ALA A 52 -11.31 -9.81 -4.97
CA ALA A 52 -11.61 -11.10 -4.37
C ALA A 52 -10.46 -11.55 -3.46
N ILE A 53 -10.81 -12.03 -2.27
CA ILE A 53 -9.86 -12.63 -1.34
C ILE A 53 -9.64 -14.07 -1.78
N VAL A 54 -8.38 -14.42 -2.05
CA VAL A 54 -7.98 -15.79 -2.40
C VAL A 54 -7.09 -16.33 -1.29
N ASP A 55 -7.54 -17.38 -0.63
CA ASP A 55 -6.74 -18.09 0.35
C ASP A 55 -5.72 -19.00 -0.36
N MET A 56 -4.43 -18.71 -0.18
CA MET A 56 -3.33 -19.50 -0.75
C MET A 56 -2.87 -20.64 0.18
N THR A 57 -3.35 -20.70 1.42
CA THR A 57 -3.03 -21.79 2.37
C THR A 57 -3.79 -23.07 2.03
N LEU A 58 -4.96 -22.94 1.40
CA LEU A 58 -5.81 -24.04 0.95
C LEU A 58 -5.39 -24.67 -0.38
N LYS A 59 -4.37 -24.12 -1.08
CA LYS A 59 -3.92 -24.61 -2.40
C LYS A 59 -2.86 -25.71 -2.34
N ILE A 60 -2.46 -26.15 -1.15
CA ILE A 60 -1.40 -27.15 -0.94
C ILE A 60 -2.00 -28.55 -0.72
N ALA A 61 -2.93 -28.96 -1.58
CA ALA A 61 -3.54 -30.31 -1.55
C ALA A 61 -3.41 -30.97 -2.92
#